data_AF-A0A3B9KZ14-F1
#
_entry.id   AF-A0A3B9KZ14-F1
#
_cell.length_a   1.000
_cell.length_b   1.000
_cell.length_c   1.000
_cell.angle_alpha   90.00
_cell.angle_beta   90.00
_cell.angle_gamma   90.00
#
_symmetry.space_group_name_H-M   'P 1'
#
loop_
_entity.id
_entity.type
_entity.pdbx_description
1 polymer ?
#
loop_
_entity_poly.entity_id
_entity_poly.type
_entity_poly.pdbx_seq_one_letter_code
_entity_poly.pdbx_strand_id
1 'polypeptide(L)' 'NSAIEMQDHYGILTDSDRMPADAIFQQSFMWAPGLRIAGGTDEILKNIIAERVLGLPQDVRVDKDLPFDQMKSG' A
#
# COMPACT_ATOMS: atom_id res chain seq x y z
N ASN A 1 10.26 -4.64 10.93
CA ASN A 1 10.86 -5.99 10.74
C ASN A 1 11.23 -6.67 12.05
N SER A 2 10.86 -6.12 13.20
CA SER A 2 11.28 -6.61 14.52
C SER A 2 10.93 -8.08 14.80
N ALA A 3 9.79 -8.59 14.28
CA ALA A 3 9.44 -10.00 14.45
C ALA A 3 10.37 -10.97 13.69
N ILE A 4 10.87 -10.55 12.52
CA ILE A 4 11.86 -11.32 11.73
C ILE A 4 13.25 -11.18 12.35
N GLU A 5 13.59 -9.99 12.87
CA GLU A 5 14.86 -9.75 13.59
C GLU A 5 14.97 -10.62 14.85
N MET A 6 13.88 -10.85 15.57
CA MET A 6 13.83 -11.75 16.72
C MET A 6 14.14 -13.22 16.39
N GLN A 7 14.04 -13.62 15.12
CA GLN A 7 14.38 -14.97 14.65
C GLN A 7 15.87 -15.13 14.33
N ASP A 8 16.66 -14.05 14.47
CA ASP A 8 18.09 -14.02 14.16
C ASP A 8 18.36 -14.60 12.75
N HIS A 9 19.25 -15.59 12.63
CA HIS A 9 19.61 -16.22 11.36
C HIS A 9 18.43 -16.89 10.65
N TYR A 10 17.37 -17.27 11.36
CA TYR A 10 16.17 -17.84 10.75
C TYR A 10 15.31 -16.81 10.02
N GLY A 11 15.57 -15.51 10.21
CA GLY A 11 14.81 -14.44 9.55
C GLY A 11 14.92 -14.43 8.02
N ILE A 12 15.90 -15.12 7.44
CA ILE A 12 16.06 -15.27 5.98
C ILE A 12 15.24 -16.42 5.38
N LEU A 13 14.81 -17.39 6.20
CA LEU A 13 14.10 -18.57 5.72
C LEU A 13 12.61 -18.26 5.53
N THR A 14 12.04 -18.71 4.42
CA THR A 14 10.63 -18.49 4.05
C THR A 14 9.84 -19.79 3.90
N ASP A 15 10.50 -20.94 4.08
CA ASP A 15 9.93 -22.28 4.01
C ASP A 15 8.85 -22.48 5.08
N SER A 16 7.58 -22.55 4.67
CA SER A 16 6.45 -22.66 5.60
C SER A 16 6.41 -23.99 6.35
N ASP A 17 7.00 -25.05 5.81
CA ASP A 17 7.07 -26.38 6.44
C ASP A 17 8.17 -26.50 7.50
N ARG A 18 9.15 -25.59 7.49
CA ARG A 18 10.32 -25.64 8.39
C ARG A 18 10.35 -24.53 9.42
N MET A 19 9.60 -23.45 9.19
CA MET A 19 9.60 -22.28 10.05
C MET A 19 8.53 -22.34 11.14
N PRO A 20 8.83 -21.88 12.37
CA PRO A 20 7.81 -21.67 13.39
C PRO A 20 6.67 -20.78 12.88
N ALA A 21 5.44 -21.10 13.28
CA ALA A 21 4.23 -20.39 12.85
C ALA A 21 4.12 -20.26 11.31
N ASP A 22 4.56 -21.30 10.59
CA ASP A 22 4.44 -21.45 9.13
C ASP A 22 4.98 -20.24 8.34
N ALA A 23 6.06 -19.62 8.82
CA ALA A 23 6.69 -18.43 8.23
C ALA A 23 5.77 -17.18 8.13
N ILE A 24 4.74 -17.07 9.00
CA ILE A 24 3.75 -15.98 8.92
C ILE A 24 4.37 -14.58 8.97
N PHE A 25 5.46 -14.39 9.72
CA PHE A 25 6.11 -13.08 9.84
C PHE A 25 6.84 -12.68 8.56
N GLN A 26 7.53 -13.61 7.92
CA GLN A 26 8.19 -13.44 6.63
C GLN A 26 7.18 -13.15 5.54
N GLN A 27 6.12 -13.96 5.47
CA GLN A 27 5.04 -13.77 4.51
C GLN A 27 4.39 -12.39 4.67
N SER A 28 4.03 -12.02 5.91
CA SER A 28 3.42 -10.72 6.19
C SER A 28 4.33 -9.56 5.83
N PHE A 29 5.63 -9.66 6.14
CA PHE A 29 6.59 -8.61 5.78
C PHE A 29 6.75 -8.47 4.26
N MET A 30 6.86 -9.58 3.52
CA MET A 30 6.95 -9.55 2.05
C MET A 30 5.67 -9.01 1.40
N TRP A 31 4.51 -9.28 2.00
CA TRP A 31 3.22 -8.80 1.50
C TRP A 31 2.86 -7.36 1.90
N ALA A 32 3.42 -6.85 3.00
CA ALA A 32 3.08 -5.53 3.54
C ALA A 32 3.23 -4.37 2.54
N PRO A 33 4.26 -4.31 1.66
CA PRO A 33 4.34 -3.28 0.62
C PRO A 33 3.16 -3.33 -0.36
N GLY A 34 2.64 -4.51 -0.67
CA GLY A 34 1.48 -4.68 -1.56
C GLY A 34 0.22 -4.03 -1.01
N LEU A 35 0.02 -4.09 0.31
CA LEU A 35 -1.13 -3.45 0.97
C LEU A 35 -1.12 -1.92 0.85
N ARG A 36 0.05 -1.31 0.70
CA ARG A 36 0.19 0.15 0.56
C ARG A 36 -0.10 0.68 -0.84
N ILE A 37 -0.37 -0.20 -1.80
CA ILE A 37 -0.74 0.14 -3.17
C ILE A 37 -2.06 -0.51 -3.60
N ALA A 38 -2.44 -1.61 -2.96
CA ALA A 38 -3.67 -2.32 -3.25
C ALA A 38 -4.89 -1.47 -2.82
N GLY A 39 -5.77 -1.16 -3.78
CA GLY A 39 -6.95 -0.33 -3.52
C GLY A 39 -6.68 1.18 -3.44
N GLY A 40 -5.45 1.61 -3.74
CA GLY A 40 -5.02 3.00 -3.70
C GLY A 40 -3.69 3.13 -2.95
N THR A 41 -2.78 3.97 -3.45
CA THR A 41 -1.52 4.19 -2.74
C THR A 41 -1.75 5.00 -1.46
N ASP A 42 -0.82 4.90 -0.50
CA ASP A 42 -0.84 5.72 0.72
C ASP A 42 -1.02 7.22 0.41
N GLU A 43 -0.37 7.73 -0.64
CA GLU A 43 -0.45 9.12 -1.07
C GLU A 43 -1.86 9.47 -1.58
N ILE A 44 -2.46 8.61 -2.41
CA ILE A 44 -3.82 8.81 -2.92
C ILE A 44 -4.84 8.78 -1.79
N LEU A 45 -4.72 7.81 -0.87
CA LEU A 45 -5.63 7.72 0.28
C LEU A 45 -5.49 8.93 1.21
N LYS A 46 -4.28 9.43 1.45
CA LYS A 46 -4.05 10.67 2.20
C LYS A 46 -4.69 11.88 1.52
N ASN A 47 -4.58 11.99 0.20
CA ASN A 47 -5.24 13.06 -0.56
C ASN A 47 -6.77 12.96 -0.45
N ILE A 48 -7.34 11.75 -0.54
CA ILE A 48 -8.78 11.53 -0.35
C ILE A 48 -9.22 11.97 1.05
N ILE A 49 -8.47 11.64 2.10
CA ILE A 49 -8.76 12.10 3.46
C ILE A 49 -8.66 13.62 3.56
N ALA A 50 -7.61 14.23 3.01
CA ALA A 50 -7.43 15.68 2.98
C ALA A 50 -8.62 16.39 2.34
N GLU A 51 -9.07 15.96 1.17
CA GLU A 51 -10.16 16.60 0.42
C GLU A 51 -11.54 16.29 1.00
N ARG A 52 -11.84 15.01 1.27
CA ARG A 52 -13.20 14.56 1.60
C ARG A 52 -13.52 14.58 3.09
N VAL A 53 -12.52 14.41 3.95
CA VAL A 53 -12.70 14.39 5.41
C VAL A 53 -12.31 15.74 6.02
N LEU A 54 -11.15 16.27 5.63
CA LEU A 54 -10.62 17.52 6.20
C LEU A 54 -11.04 18.78 5.43
N GLY A 55 -11.61 18.65 4.23
CA GLY A 55 -12.08 19.78 3.42
C GLY A 55 -10.95 20.67 2.87
N LEU A 56 -9.73 20.13 2.78
CA LEU A 56 -8.61 20.87 2.20
C LEU A 56 -8.81 21.08 0.69
N PRO A 57 -8.35 22.21 0.12
CA PRO A 57 -8.42 22.44 -1.31
C PRO A 57 -7.70 21.34 -2.09
N GLN A 58 -8.36 20.83 -3.13
CA GLN A 58 -7.75 19.92 -4.08
C GLN A 58 -6.83 20.68 -5.04
N ASP A 59 -5.81 20.01 -5.57
CA ASP A 59 -5.03 20.51 -6.70
C ASP A 59 -5.93 20.84 -7.90
N VAL A 60 -5.54 21.86 -8.67
CA VAL A 60 -6.33 22.27 -9.84
C VAL A 60 -6.31 21.16 -10.89
N ARG A 61 -7.49 20.59 -11.15
CA ARG A 61 -7.73 19.58 -12.18
C ARG A 61 -8.70 20.12 -13.22
N VAL A 62 -8.22 20.34 -14.44
CA VAL A 62 -9.01 20.89 -15.56
C VAL A 62 -9.99 19.87 -16.17
N ASP A 63 -9.81 18.60 -15.83
CA ASP A 63 -10.46 17.43 -16.41
C ASP A 63 -11.44 16.74 -15.45
N LYS A 64 -11.52 17.20 -14.19
CA LYS A 64 -12.27 16.55 -13.10
C LYS A 64 -13.75 16.31 -13.42
N ASP A 65 -14.39 17.26 -14.10
CA ASP A 65 -15.82 17.24 -14.38
C ASP A 65 -16.13 16.72 -15.79
N LEU A 66 -15.10 16.35 -16.56
CA LEU A 66 -15.27 15.79 -17.88
C LEU A 66 -15.42 14.26 -17.78
N PRO A 67 -16.44 13.68 -18.43
CA PRO A 67 -16.48 12.26 -18.70
C PRO A 67 -15.20 11.79 -19.43
N PHE A 68 -14.81 10.54 -19.20
CA PHE A 68 -13.53 9.99 -19.70
C PHE A 68 -13.39 10.10 -21.23
N ASP A 69 -14.48 9.95 -21.98
CA ASP A 69 -14.54 10.06 -23.45
C ASP A 69 -14.37 11.50 -23.96
N GLN A 70 -14.45 12.50 -23.08
CA GLN A 70 -14.27 13.93 -23.38
C GLN A 70 -12.91 14.47 -22.91
N MET A 71 -12.08 13.64 -22.29
CA MET A 71 -10.71 14.01 -21.92
C MET A 71 -9.85 14.18 -23.17
N LYS A 72 -9.05 15.25 -23.22
CA LYS A 72 -8.02 15.42 -24.25
C LYS A 72 -6.93 14.38 -24.03
N SER A 73 -6.88 13.34 -24.86
CA SER A 73 -5.70 12.48 -24.94
C SER A 73 -4.55 13.26 -25.56
N GLY A 74 -3.43 13.34 -24.85
CA GLY A 74 -2.13 13.60 -25.47
C GLY A 74 -1.62 12.37 -26.20
#